data_AF-A0A4U2ZX17-F1
#
_entry.id   AF-A0A4U2ZX17-F1
#
_cell.length_a   1.000
_cell.length_b   1.000
_cell.length_c   1.000
_cell.angle_alpha   90.00
_cell.angle_beta   90.00
_cell.angle_gamma   90.00
#
_symmetry.space_group_name_H-M   'P 1'
#
loop_
_entity.id
_entity.type
_entity.pdbx_description
1 polymer ?
#
loop_
_entity_poly.entity_id
_entity_poly.type
_entity_poly.pdbx_seq_one_letter_code
_entity_poly.pdbx_strand_id
1 'polypeptide(L)'
;MKRLLKIIMVMVLAGSISGCSELEEIEERGFVVGAAYDIVKVKKANPIMKGTYQMVLPSKLSQQGGQGDGDGENYINVSAKADSVFEQIRIIAKK
;
A
#
# COMPACT_ATOMS: atom_id res chain seq x y z
N MET A 1 -17.72 -43.84 -21.82
CA MET A 1 -18.44 -42.63 -21.39
C MET A 1 -18.45 -42.43 -19.86
N LYS A 2 -18.86 -43.42 -19.04
CA LYS A 2 -18.94 -43.26 -17.57
C LYS A 2 -17.62 -42.84 -16.88
N ARG A 3 -16.46 -43.29 -17.36
CA ARG A 3 -15.14 -42.87 -16.83
C ARG A 3 -14.79 -41.41 -17.16
N LEU A 4 -15.08 -40.97 -18.39
CA LEU A 4 -14.85 -39.58 -18.82
C LEU A 4 -15.72 -38.60 -18.02
N LEU A 5 -16.98 -38.94 -17.77
CA LEU A 5 -17.88 -38.11 -16.97
C LEU A 5 -17.38 -37.94 -15.53
N LYS A 6 -16.83 -39.01 -14.93
CA LYS A 6 -16.23 -38.97 -13.59
C LYS A 6 -14.99 -38.07 -13.54
N ILE A 7 -14.15 -38.11 -14.58
CA ILE A 7 -12.95 -37.26 -14.67
C ILE A 7 -13.34 -35.78 -14.75
N ILE A 8 -14.31 -35.44 -15.61
CA ILE A 8 -14.81 -34.06 -15.76
C ILE A 8 -15.38 -33.56 -14.43
N MET A 9 -16.16 -34.38 -13.75
CA MET A 9 -16.75 -34.02 -12.46
C MET A 9 -15.70 -33.77 -11.37
N VAL A 10 -14.63 -34.58 -11.33
CA VAL A 10 -13.51 -34.36 -10.40
C VAL A 10 -12.74 -33.07 -10.72
N MET A 11 -12.50 -32.77 -12.01
CA MET A 11 -11.83 -31.52 -12.38
C MET A 11 -12.65 -30.28 -12.03
N VAL A 12 -13.97 -30.32 -12.24
CA VAL A 12 -14.86 -29.21 -11.89
C VAL A 12 -14.87 -28.98 -10.37
N LEU A 13 -14.99 -30.05 -9.57
CA LEU A 13 -14.92 -29.93 -8.11
C LEU A 13 -13.56 -29.39 -7.63
N ALA A 14 -12.46 -29.88 -8.20
CA ALA A 14 -11.12 -29.42 -7.82
C ALA A 14 -10.91 -27.94 -8.18
N GLY A 15 -11.37 -27.50 -9.35
CA GLY A 15 -11.27 -26.11 -9.79
C GLY A 15 -12.13 -25.13 -8.98
N SER A 16 -13.30 -25.58 -8.49
CA SER A 16 -14.14 -24.77 -7.61
C SER A 16 -13.54 -24.54 -6.22
N ILE A 17 -12.63 -25.42 -5.77
CA ILE A 17 -11.98 -25.34 -4.45
C ILE A 17 -10.60 -24.69 -4.55
N SER A 18 -9.99 -24.60 -5.74
CA SER A 18 -8.67 -23.99 -5.94
C SER A 18 -8.68 -22.46 -5.98
N GLY A 19 -9.76 -21.82 -5.52
CA GLY A 19 -9.77 -20.39 -5.24
C GLY A 19 -8.91 -20.08 -4.02
N CYS A 20 -7.59 -20.11 -4.17
CA CYS A 20 -6.68 -19.52 -3.20
C CYS A 20 -6.89 -18.01 -3.28
N SER A 21 -7.77 -17.48 -2.43
CA SER A 21 -7.76 -16.06 -2.12
C SER A 21 -6.43 -15.81 -1.42
N GLU A 22 -5.49 -15.13 -2.08
CA GLU A 22 -4.34 -14.53 -1.41
C GLU A 22 -4.88 -13.54 -0.37
N LEU A 23 -5.03 -14.04 0.86
CA LEU A 23 -5.27 -13.23 2.05
C LEU A 23 -3.95 -12.55 2.38
N GLU A 24 -3.63 -11.51 1.61
CA GLU A 24 -2.53 -10.65 1.93
C GLU A 24 -3.01 -9.67 2.99
N GLU A 25 -2.43 -9.75 4.17
CA GLU A 25 -2.78 -8.85 5.25
C GLU A 25 -2.50 -7.41 4.81
N ILE A 26 -3.38 -6.52 5.28
CA ILE A 26 -3.30 -5.08 5.10
C ILE A 26 -1.85 -4.62 5.31
N GLU A 27 -1.21 -5.02 6.40
CA GLU A 27 0.17 -4.64 6.74
C GLU A 27 1.23 -4.97 5.65
N GLU A 28 0.96 -5.91 4.74
CA GLU A 28 1.87 -6.29 3.65
C GLU A 28 1.83 -5.35 2.43
N ARG A 29 0.83 -4.46 2.29
CA ARG A 29 0.65 -3.59 1.09
C ARG A 29 1.02 -2.12 1.30
N GLY A 30 1.44 -1.76 2.52
CA GLY A 30 1.83 -0.41 2.89
C GLY A 30 0.60 0.41 3.32
N PHE A 31 0.55 0.74 4.60
CA PHE A 31 -0.54 1.53 5.19
C PHE A 31 -0.02 2.87 5.66
N VAL A 32 -0.75 3.94 5.34
CA VAL A 32 -0.49 5.27 5.92
C VAL A 32 -0.90 5.21 7.40
N VAL A 33 0.07 5.31 8.30
CA VAL A 33 -0.15 5.30 9.76
C VAL A 33 -0.32 6.70 10.34
N GLY A 34 0.09 7.74 9.60
CA GLY A 34 -0.04 9.12 10.06
C GLY A 34 -0.03 10.13 8.93
N ALA A 35 -0.72 11.24 9.14
CA ALA A 35 -0.67 12.41 8.28
C ALA A 35 -0.52 13.67 9.13
N ALA A 36 0.41 14.55 8.74
CA ALA A 36 0.60 15.87 9.33
C ALA A 36 0.41 16.94 8.26
N TYR A 37 -0.27 18.03 8.62
CA TYR A 37 -0.56 19.15 7.72
C TYR A 37 -0.04 20.45 8.30
N ASP A 38 0.98 21.01 7.65
CA ASP A 38 1.58 22.29 8.03
C ASP A 38 1.15 23.38 7.05
N ILE A 39 0.72 24.54 7.55
CA ILE A 39 0.46 25.70 6.69
C ILE A 39 1.81 26.31 6.29
N VAL A 40 2.14 26.24 5.01
CA VAL A 40 3.39 26.79 4.45
C VAL A 40 3.21 28.22 3.98
N LYS A 41 2.02 28.55 3.47
CA LYS A 41 1.69 29.90 3.02
C LYS A 41 0.24 30.24 3.33
N VAL A 42 0.05 31.24 4.19
CA VAL A 42 -1.27 31.78 4.50
C VAL A 42 -1.77 32.57 3.28
N LYS A 43 -2.93 32.18 2.75
CA LYS A 43 -3.70 32.91 1.74
C LYS A 43 -5.09 33.18 2.30
N LYS A 44 -5.75 34.28 1.87
CA LYS A 44 -7.12 34.62 2.28
C LYS A 44 -8.14 33.51 1.96
N ALA A 45 -7.93 32.79 0.86
CA ALA A 45 -8.65 31.57 0.50
C ALA A 45 -7.63 30.53 0.02
N ASN A 46 -7.81 29.28 0.45
CA ASN A 46 -6.97 28.11 0.11
C ASN A 46 -5.47 28.29 0.47
N PRO A 47 -5.09 28.19 1.75
CA PRO A 47 -3.68 28.21 2.15
C PRO A 47 -2.92 27.05 1.50
N ILE A 48 -1.65 27.28 1.17
CA ILE A 48 -0.80 26.18 0.70
C ILE A 48 -0.37 25.40 1.92
N MET A 49 -0.71 24.11 1.93
CA MET A 49 -0.36 23.17 3.00
C MET A 49 0.73 22.22 2.52
N LYS A 50 1.60 21.82 3.45
CA LYS A 50 2.49 20.68 3.29
C LYS A 50 1.82 19.50 3.99
N GLY A 51 1.38 18.52 3.21
CA GLY A 51 1.01 17.21 3.74
C GLY A 51 2.25 16.35 3.86
N THR A 52 2.46 15.76 5.03
CA THR A 52 3.46 14.72 5.27
C THR A 52 2.74 13.46 5.68
N TYR A 53 2.96 12.36 4.96
CA TYR A 53 2.32 11.08 5.17
C TYR A 53 3.38 10.06 5.57
N GLN A 54 3.14 9.39 6.68
CA GLN A 54 3.98 8.30 7.18
C GLN A 54 3.38 6.99 6.69
N MET A 55 4.14 6.24 5.88
CA MET A 55 3.75 4.93 5.37
C MET A 55 4.61 3.87 6.04
N VAL A 56 4.00 2.87 6.66
CA VAL A 56 4.74 1.70 7.16
C VAL A 56 5.25 0.91 5.96
N LEU A 57 6.54 0.59 5.99
CA LEU A 57 7.14 -0.30 5.00
C LEU A 57 6.75 -1.74 5.32
N PRO A 58 6.14 -2.48 4.37
CA PRO A 58 5.95 -3.91 4.52
C PRO A 58 7.28 -4.62 4.79
N SER A 59 7.24 -5.65 5.63
CA SER A 59 8.37 -6.51 5.97
C SER A 59 9.08 -7.08 4.74
N LYS A 60 8.34 -7.28 3.63
CA LYS A 60 8.86 -7.76 2.35
C LYS A 60 9.71 -6.72 1.60
N LEU A 61 9.46 -5.42 1.81
CA LEU A 61 10.25 -4.32 1.23
C LEU A 61 11.47 -3.96 2.10
N SER A 62 11.37 -4.09 3.43
CA SER A 62 12.47 -3.76 4.33
C SER A 62 13.67 -4.70 4.23
N GLN A 63 13.47 -5.96 3.79
CA GLN A 63 14.55 -6.94 3.62
C GLN A 63 15.40 -6.77 2.36
N GLN A 64 15.00 -5.95 1.38
CA GLN A 64 15.78 -5.76 0.15
C GLN A 64 16.96 -4.79 0.29
N GLY A 65 17.10 -4.13 1.44
CA GLY A 65 18.10 -3.09 1.69
C GLY A 65 19.13 -3.46 2.76
N GLY A 66 20.08 -4.34 2.43
CA GLY A 66 21.39 -4.37 3.09
C GLY A 66 21.47 -5.05 4.47
N GLN A 67 22.42 -5.96 4.57
CA GLN A 67 22.97 -6.46 5.82
C GLN A 67 23.69 -5.31 6.54
N GLY A 68 23.07 -4.71 7.56
CA GLY A 68 23.72 -3.64 8.31
C GLY A 68 22.86 -3.07 9.43
N ASP A 69 23.19 -3.50 10.64
CA ASP A 69 22.91 -2.92 11.96
C ASP A 69 21.46 -2.53 12.32
N GLY A 70 21.09 -2.83 13.56
CA GLY A 70 19.73 -2.64 14.05
C GLY A 70 19.28 -1.17 14.08
N ASP A 71 17.97 -1.00 14.22
CA ASP A 71 17.28 0.27 14.51
C ASP A 71 16.95 1.17 13.30
N GLY A 72 16.55 0.56 12.18
CA GLY A 72 15.86 1.26 11.11
C GLY A 72 14.35 1.31 11.38
N GLU A 73 13.81 2.50 11.62
CA GLU A 73 12.37 2.74 11.70
C GLU A 73 11.63 2.14 10.48
N ASN A 74 10.62 1.30 10.69
CA ASN A 74 9.88 0.60 9.62
C ASN A 74 8.86 1.50 8.90
N TYR A 75 9.17 2.78 8.70
CA TYR A 75 8.31 3.72 8.00
C TYR A 75 9.09 4.66 7.08
N ILE A 76 8.40 5.18 6.06
CA ILE A 76 8.87 6.28 5.22
C ILE A 76 7.95 7.49 5.37
N ASN A 77 8.54 8.68 5.39
CA ASN A 77 7.80 9.93 5.37
C ASN A 77 7.86 10.52 3.97
N VAL A 78 6.70 10.64 3.31
CA VAL A 78 6.56 11.31 2.02
C VAL A 78 5.81 12.62 2.19
N SER A 79 6.28 13.69 1.56
CA SER A 79 5.62 14.99 1.66
C SER A 79 5.42 15.67 0.31
N ALA A 80 4.34 16.44 0.24
CA ALA A 80 3.97 17.28 -0.90
C ALA A 80 3.37 18.59 -0.43
N LYS A 81 3.58 19.66 -1.20
CA LYS A 81 3.00 20.97 -0.97
C LYS A 81 1.95 21.24 -2.04
N ALA A 82 0.72 21.50 -1.63
CA ALA A 82 -0.35 21.88 -2.55
C ALA A 82 -1.46 22.62 -1.80
N ASP A 83 -2.39 23.22 -2.54
CA ASP A 83 -3.57 23.88 -1.95
C ASP A 83 -4.72 22.90 -1.64
N SER A 84 -4.60 21.64 -2.05
CA SER A 84 -5.54 20.56 -1.70
C SER A 84 -4.85 19.25 -1.34
N VAL A 85 -5.49 18.46 -0.47
CA VAL A 85 -5.05 17.10 -0.11
C VAL A 85 -5.02 16.18 -1.33
N PHE A 86 -5.98 16.32 -2.24
CA PHE A 86 -6.03 15.50 -3.47
C PHE A 86 -4.83 15.75 -4.39
N GLU A 87 -4.40 17.02 -4.52
CA GLU A 87 -3.22 17.35 -5.29
C GLU A 87 -1.95 16.83 -4.60
N GLN A 88 -1.85 16.91 -3.27
CA GLN A 88 -0.75 16.33 -2.51
C GLN A 88 -0.63 14.82 -2.76
N ILE A 89 -1.74 14.07 -2.67
CA ILE A 89 -1.77 12.62 -2.95
C ILE A 89 -1.36 12.34 -4.40
N ARG A 90 -1.85 13.12 -5.38
CA ARG A 90 -1.48 12.95 -6.79
C ARG A 90 0.01 13.22 -7.04
N ILE A 91 0.62 14.17 -6.33
CA ILE A 91 2.06 14.44 -6.41
C ILE A 91 2.85 13.26 -5.82
N ILE A 92 2.41 12.73 -4.69
CA ILE A 92 3.06 11.59 -4.02
C ILE A 92 2.96 10.33 -4.88
N ALA A 93 1.80 10.05 -5.46
CA ALA A 93 1.59 8.87 -6.31
C ALA A 93 2.39 8.88 -7.63
N LYS A 94 3.02 10.01 -7.99
CA LYS A 94 3.88 10.14 -9.17
C LYS A 94 5.38 10.09 -8.85
N LYS A 95 5.75 10.09 -7.57
CA LYS A 95 7.14 9.91 -7.13
C LYS A 95 7.48 8.42 -7.12
#